data_AF-A0A1V6AAF6-F1
#
_entry.id   AF-A0A1V6AAF6-F1
#
_cell.length_a   1.000
_cell.length_b   1.000
_cell.length_c   1.000
_cell.angle_alpha   90.00
_cell.angle_beta   90.00
_cell.angle_gamma   90.00
#
_symmetry.space_group_name_H-M   'P 1'
#
loop_
_entity.id
_entity.type
_entity.pdbx_description
1 polymer ?
#
loop_
_entity_poly.entity_id
_entity_poly.type
_entity_poly.pdbx_seq_one_letter_code
_entity_poly.pdbx_strand_id
1 'polypeptide(L)'
;MAAFASGGLLATLTVYNIWYIIKDMNGKQVIKKLEVAGWVVIRTRGSHYIMAKEGVARSAPVPCHGAVDLKKPLVKALEKQTGVKLL
;
A
#
# COMPACT_ATOMS: atom_id res chain seq x y z
N MET A 1 -18.48 -4.07 48.20
CA MET A 1 -19.47 -3.10 47.67
C MET A 1 -18.79 -2.26 46.60
N ALA A 2 -19.48 -2.01 45.48
CA ALA A 2 -19.18 -1.10 44.36
C ALA A 2 -17.86 -1.35 43.58
N ALA A 3 -17.79 -1.89 42.35
CA ALA A 3 -18.51 -1.71 41.07
C ALA A 3 -18.00 -0.52 40.20
N PHE A 4 -17.68 -0.86 38.93
CA PHE A 4 -17.42 -0.04 37.73
C PHE A 4 -16.07 0.71 37.66
N ALA A 5 -15.33 0.74 36.53
CA ALA A 5 -15.82 0.90 35.17
C ALA A 5 -15.08 0.04 34.11
N SER A 6 -15.87 -0.75 33.39
CA SER A 6 -15.61 -1.31 32.07
C SER A 6 -15.50 -0.21 30.99
N GLY A 7 -14.44 0.61 31.05
CA GLY A 7 -14.23 1.76 30.15
C GLY A 7 -13.20 1.53 29.03
N GLY A 8 -12.67 0.32 28.85
CA GLY A 8 -11.46 0.10 28.04
C GLY A 8 -11.64 -0.43 26.61
N LEU A 9 -12.83 -0.93 26.23
CA LEU A 9 -12.98 -1.67 24.96
C LEU A 9 -13.36 -0.80 23.76
N LEU A 10 -14.09 0.31 23.98
CA LEU A 10 -14.56 1.18 22.90
C LEU A 10 -13.47 2.14 22.38
N ALA A 11 -12.53 2.56 23.23
CA ALA A 11 -11.43 3.43 22.83
C ALA A 11 -10.39 2.71 21.96
N THR A 12 -10.18 1.40 22.14
CA THR A 12 -9.20 0.62 21.39
C THR A 12 -9.71 0.25 20.00
N LEU A 13 -10.96 -0.19 19.85
CA LEU A 13 -11.56 -0.55 18.55
C LEU A 13 -11.78 0.66 17.64
N THR A 14 -12.22 1.81 18.18
CA THR A 14 -12.52 3.00 17.37
C THR A 14 -11.24 3.60 16.78
N VAL A 15 -10.17 3.71 17.57
CA VAL A 15 -8.87 4.19 17.12
C VAL A 15 -8.20 3.18 16.17
N TYR A 16 -8.31 1.88 16.44
CA TYR A 16 -7.79 0.83 15.56
C TYR A 16 -8.47 0.83 14.19
N ASN A 17 -9.79 0.97 14.15
CA ASN A 17 -10.55 1.07 12.91
C ASN A 17 -10.23 2.36 12.14
N ILE A 18 -10.08 3.49 12.83
CA ILE A 18 -9.66 4.76 12.19
C ILE A 18 -8.25 4.62 11.61
N TRP A 19 -7.30 4.02 12.35
CA TRP A 19 -5.95 3.76 11.86
C TRP A 19 -5.96 2.82 10.65
N TYR A 20 -6.77 1.75 10.66
CA TYR A 20 -6.91 0.84 9.53
C TYR A 20 -7.51 1.52 8.28
N ILE A 21 -8.42 2.47 8.47
CA ILE A 21 -9.04 3.24 7.37
C ILE A 21 -8.06 4.26 6.76
N ILE A 22 -7.08 4.75 7.54
CA ILE A 22 -6.07 5.74 7.13
C ILE A 22 -4.74 5.07 6.72
N LYS A 23 -4.54 3.79 7.02
CA LYS A 23 -3.30 3.07 6.72
C LYS A 23 -3.06 3.03 5.22
N ASP A 24 -2.16 3.89 4.76
CA ASP A 24 -1.67 3.92 3.39
C ASP A 24 -0.66 2.77 3.15
N MET A 25 -0.17 2.65 1.92
CA MET A 25 0.81 1.63 1.52
C MET A 25 2.12 2.25 1.08
N ASN A 26 3.24 1.69 1.52
CA ASN A 26 4.56 2.09 1.01
C ASN A 26 4.95 1.38 -0.28
N GLY A 27 5.97 1.90 -0.95
CA GLY A 27 6.43 1.38 -2.24
C GLY A 27 6.85 -0.09 -2.21
N LYS A 28 7.43 -0.58 -1.10
CA LYS A 28 7.83 -1.99 -0.96
C LYS A 28 6.61 -2.92 -1.00
N GLN A 29 5.53 -2.53 -0.33
CA GLN A 29 4.29 -3.29 -0.32
C GLN A 29 3.61 -3.28 -1.69
N VAL A 30 3.67 -2.16 -2.40
CA VAL A 30 3.15 -2.07 -3.78
C VAL A 30 3.92 -3.00 -4.71
N ILE A 31 5.25 -2.96 -4.70
CA ILE A 31 6.10 -3.85 -5.50
C ILE A 31 5.72 -5.31 -5.24
N LYS A 32 5.63 -5.72 -3.97
CA LYS A 32 5.27 -7.09 -3.61
C LYS A 32 3.90 -7.51 -4.14
N LYS A 33 2.89 -6.64 -4.10
CA LYS A 33 1.56 -6.94 -4.68
C LYS A 33 1.62 -7.08 -6.19
N LEU A 34 2.40 -6.23 -6.86
CA LEU A 34 2.57 -6.30 -8.31
C LEU A 34 3.34 -7.56 -8.71
N GLU A 35 4.36 -7.97 -7.95
CA GLU A 35 5.08 -9.24 -8.15
C GLU A 35 4.15 -10.44 -8.10
N VAL A 36 3.27 -10.51 -7.10
CA VAL A 36 2.24 -11.56 -7.01
C VAL A 36 1.30 -11.54 -8.22
N ALA A 37 1.02 -10.36 -8.78
CA ALA A 37 0.23 -10.21 -9.99
C ALA A 37 1.01 -10.46 -11.30
N GLY A 38 2.25 -10.95 -11.23
CA GLY A 38 3.09 -11.31 -12.37
C GLY A 38 3.88 -10.15 -12.97
N TRP A 39 4.00 -9.03 -12.26
CA TRP A 39 4.93 -7.97 -12.64
C TRP A 39 6.34 -8.30 -12.15
N VAL A 40 7.36 -7.85 -12.86
CA VAL A 40 8.76 -8.04 -12.49
C VAL A 40 9.50 -6.72 -12.54
N VAL A 41 10.44 -6.52 -11.62
CA VAL A 41 11.33 -5.35 -11.66
C VAL A 41 12.32 -5.54 -12.79
N ILE A 42 12.32 -4.63 -13.77
CA ILE A 42 13.23 -4.69 -14.92
C ILE A 42 14.40 -3.71 -14.80
N ARG A 43 14.25 -2.65 -14.01
CA ARG A 43 15.32 -1.68 -13.72
C ARG A 43 14.98 -0.86 -12.47
N THR A 44 16.01 -0.34 -11.83
CA THR A 44 15.88 0.58 -10.70
C THR A 44 16.76 1.81 -10.94
N ARG A 45 16.20 3.01 -10.74
CA ARG A 45 16.93 4.28 -10.79
C ARG A 45 16.65 5.09 -9.53
N GLY A 46 17.61 5.12 -8.62
CA GLY A 46 17.41 5.69 -7.28
C GLY A 46 16.28 4.96 -6.55
N SER A 47 15.28 5.70 -6.08
CA SER A 47 14.11 5.12 -5.41
C SER A 47 13.05 4.56 -6.35
N HIS A 48 13.16 4.72 -7.67
CA HIS A 48 12.11 4.31 -8.61
C HIS A 48 12.39 2.91 -9.16
N TYR A 49 11.50 1.98 -8.82
CA TYR A 49 11.47 0.63 -9.34
C TYR A 49 10.57 0.59 -10.57
N ILE A 50 11.10 0.20 -11.71
CA ILE A 50 10.35 0.14 -12.95
C ILE A 50 9.94 -1.30 -13.15
N MET A 51 8.63 -1.55 -13.11
CA MET A 51 8.06 -2.88 -13.24
C MET A 51 7.47 -3.11 -14.63
N ALA A 52 7.59 -4.32 -15.17
CA ALA A 52 6.95 -4.72 -16.41
C ALA A 52 6.21 -6.05 -16.22
N LYS A 53 5.25 -6.34 -17.09
CA LYS A 53 4.52 -7.61 -17.11
C LYS A 53 4.40 -8.06 -18.56
N GLU A 54 4.59 -9.35 -18.79
CA GLU A 54 4.43 -9.93 -20.13
C GLU A 54 3.01 -9.65 -20.67
N GLY A 55 2.92 -9.31 -21.96
CA GLY A 55 1.66 -8.91 -22.59
C GLY A 55 1.16 -7.50 -22.22
N VAL A 56 1.84 -6.78 -21.31
CA VAL A 56 1.53 -5.40 -20.96
C VAL A 56 2.59 -4.46 -21.54
N ALA A 57 2.19 -3.66 -22.54
CA ALA A 57 3.12 -2.78 -23.26
C ALA A 57 3.74 -1.66 -22.39
N ARG A 58 3.02 -1.20 -21.35
CA ARG A 58 3.50 -0.10 -20.48
C ARG A 58 4.12 -0.62 -19.19
N SER A 59 5.32 -0.15 -18.89
CA SER A 59 5.94 -0.33 -17.57
C SER A 59 5.29 0.54 -16.50
N ALA A 60 5.40 0.15 -15.24
CA ALA A 60 4.88 0.83 -14.06
C ALA A 60 6.02 1.33 -13.16
N PRO A 61 6.27 2.64 -13.08
CA PRO A 61 7.25 3.21 -12.17
C PRO A 61 6.70 3.32 -10.74
N VAL A 62 7.25 2.55 -9.81
CA VAL A 62 6.89 2.56 -8.40
C VAL A 62 7.98 3.27 -7.58
N PRO A 63 7.69 4.43 -6.96
CA PRO A 63 8.62 5.06 -6.04
C PRO A 63 8.67 4.28 -4.71
N CYS A 64 9.88 4.09 -4.18
CA CYS A 64 10.15 3.34 -2.95
C CYS A 64 11.08 4.14 -2.04
N HIS A 65 10.52 4.79 -1.02
CA HIS A 65 11.23 5.58 -0.02
C HIS A 65 11.29 4.87 1.34
N GLY A 66 11.74 3.62 1.34
CA GLY A 66 11.86 2.82 2.56
C GLY A 66 10.49 2.41 3.13
N ALA A 67 10.19 2.85 4.35
CA ALA A 67 8.93 2.59 5.05
C ALA A 67 7.90 3.72 4.88
N VAL A 68 8.25 4.78 4.15
CA VAL A 68 7.34 5.92 3.94
C VAL A 68 6.21 5.53 3.00
N ASP A 69 4.99 5.78 3.46
CA ASP A 69 3.79 5.50 2.69
C ASP A 69 3.66 6.39 1.46
N LEU A 70 3.10 5.82 0.39
CA LEU A 70 2.74 6.55 -0.81
C LEU A 70 1.40 7.24 -0.59
N LYS A 71 1.32 8.50 -1.01
CA LYS A 71 0.05 9.24 -0.96
C LYS A 71 -1.02 8.50 -1.76
N LYS A 72 -2.23 8.40 -1.20
CA LYS A 72 -3.39 7.75 -1.81
C LYS A 72 -3.63 8.04 -3.31
N PRO A 73 -3.49 9.26 -3.85
CA PRO A 73 -3.65 9.52 -5.28
C PRO A 73 -2.64 8.77 -6.16
N LEU A 74 -1.40 8.63 -5.69
CA LEU A 74 -0.35 7.89 -6.40
C LEU A 74 -0.66 6.39 -6.39
N VAL A 75 -1.10 5.85 -5.26
CA VAL A 75 -1.49 4.44 -5.17
C VAL A 75 -2.65 4.15 -6.12
N LYS A 76 -3.68 4.99 -6.15
CA LYS A 76 -4.79 4.86 -7.12
C LYS A 76 -4.35 4.97 -8.57
N ALA A 77 -3.37 5.83 -8.88
CA ALA A 77 -2.81 5.92 -10.23
C ALA A 77 -2.12 4.61 -10.63
N LEU A 78 -1.37 4.01 -9.71
CA LEU A 78 -0.74 2.69 -9.91
C LEU A 78 -1.78 1.58 -10.05
N GLU A 79 -2.87 1.59 -9.26
CA GLU A 79 -3.99 0.64 -9.44
C GLU A 79 -4.57 0.73 -10.85
N LYS A 80 -4.88 1.95 -11.31
CA LYS A 80 -5.43 2.18 -12.66
C LYS A 80 -4.45 1.74 -13.76
N GLN A 81 -3.17 2.01 -13.58
CA GLN A 81 -2.15 1.69 -14.58
C GLN A 81 -1.87 0.19 -14.68
N THR A 82 -1.87 -0.51 -13.53
CA THR A 82 -1.48 -1.92 -13.45
C THR A 82 -2.67 -2.88 -13.48
N GLY A 83 -3.88 -2.38 -13.22
CA GLY A 83 -5.08 -3.19 -13.04
C GLY A 83 -5.11 -3.97 -11.72
N VAL A 84 -4.15 -3.74 -10.81
CA VAL A 84 -4.02 -4.47 -9.55
C VAL A 84 -4.61 -3.65 -8.41
N LYS A 85 -5.45 -4.25 -7.55
CA LYS A 85 -5.97 -3.59 -6.35
C LYS A 85 -4.87 -3.47 -5.29
N LEU A 86 -4.57 -2.24 -4.89
CA LEU A 86 -3.53 -1.92 -3.92
C LEU A 86 -4.15 -1.51 -2.58
N LEU A 87 -5.14 -0.61 -2.55
CA LEU A 87 -5.85 -0.23 -1.32
C LEU A 87 -7.17 -0.98 -1.13
#